data_AF-A0A954PAX4-F1
#
_entry.id   AF-A0A954PAX4-F1
#
_cell.length_a   1.000
_cell.length_b   1.000
_cell.length_c   1.000
_cell.angle_alpha   90.00
_cell.angle_beta   90.00
_cell.angle_gamma   90.00
#
_symmetry.space_group_name_H-M   'P 1'
#
loop_
_entity.id
_entity.type
_entity.pdbx_description
1 polymer ?
#
loop_
_entity_poly.entity_id
_entity_poly.type
_entity_poly.pdbx_seq_one_letter_code
_entity_poly.pdbx_strand_id
1 'polypeptide(L)'
;MARIDQLSMFFVLQVLLSAMVGAQELNPQQLEKHVRYTEYALANPGDAQRGQQLFEQHRQLACANCHVINGIEKSGPNLDGIADKYPPKDLIVHILNPNAFIQPGYETVNILTDQGEVLTGRVRLSTKLEVRLLMADGRLKSVKRANIDELKSSPVSMMPSNLVDSVSQAEFADLIAYLSTLHSAELNAWKGPGQSVQIIKSALPVELTAIHPPELKFNNPVWVCEIPGHVGQLIILEHQQGIAWRLDTTTSPPTRHVFLDLANEISYSANQGLMCLAFHPNFANNGRYFVKYEVGQPGGVILTTINERQATSDHLADSGTASRRLLEQSQPAFNHNGGCLAFGPDGMLYIAFGDGGPQEDPPGYSQNPRIFHGSILRIDVDNPQTGKPYAIPPDNPFLHLLARDRSIRPELWAIGFREPWRFSFDSLTGDLWVGDVGQVKYEEVCLVQKGQNHGWNVYEGFDGFSEKYRRRGEAYTNPLLAYPRSMGVSVTGGYVYRGDPQSSYYGRYIFGDYESRRIWALQQVDNELVSLEEIGTSPEHIASFGVDAAGHIYLVGYEGTVFQLGL
;
A
#
# COMPACT_ATOMS: atom_id res chain seq x y z
N MET A 1 38.73 -18.19 10.98
CA MET A 1 38.49 -16.80 11.43
C MET A 1 38.73 -15.88 10.24
N ALA A 2 37.71 -15.71 9.39
CA ALA A 2 37.73 -14.73 8.30
C ALA A 2 37.16 -13.41 8.86
N ARG A 3 37.85 -12.30 8.59
CA ARG A 3 37.37 -10.96 8.90
C ARG A 3 36.09 -10.72 8.10
N ILE A 4 34.95 -10.72 8.79
CA ILE A 4 33.71 -10.15 8.28
C ILE A 4 33.94 -8.63 8.22
N ASP A 5 33.73 -8.03 7.04
CA ASP A 5 33.97 -6.61 6.81
C ASP A 5 33.11 -5.76 7.76
N GLN A 6 33.70 -4.70 8.33
CA GLN A 6 33.00 -3.77 9.23
C GLN A 6 31.78 -3.09 8.55
N LEU A 7 31.74 -3.04 7.21
CA LEU A 7 30.57 -2.59 6.45
C LEU A 7 29.35 -3.52 6.61
N SER A 8 29.56 -4.83 6.63
CA SER A 8 28.48 -5.83 6.82
C SER A 8 27.85 -5.73 8.20
N MET A 9 28.67 -5.45 9.24
CA MET A 9 28.21 -5.28 10.61
C MET A 9 27.41 -3.99 10.79
N PHE A 10 27.84 -2.90 10.15
CA PHE A 10 27.09 -1.63 10.11
C PHE A 10 25.74 -1.79 9.40
N PHE A 11 25.70 -2.55 8.29
CA PHE A 11 24.49 -2.76 7.50
C PHE A 11 23.45 -3.62 8.22
N VAL A 12 23.86 -4.72 8.90
CA VAL A 12 22.96 -5.55 9.71
C VAL A 12 22.40 -4.78 10.90
N LEU A 13 23.23 -3.96 11.55
CA LEU A 13 22.77 -3.07 12.61
C LEU A 13 21.77 -2.05 12.06
N GLN A 14 22.05 -1.47 10.89
CA GLN A 14 21.19 -0.47 10.25
C GLN A 14 19.84 -1.05 9.83
N VAL A 15 19.78 -2.28 9.29
CA VAL A 15 18.53 -2.98 8.93
C VAL A 15 17.68 -3.32 10.18
N LEU A 16 18.33 -3.70 11.29
CA LEU A 16 17.64 -3.95 12.56
C LEU A 16 17.22 -2.64 13.27
N LEU A 17 17.95 -1.54 13.06
CA LEU A 17 17.66 -0.20 13.59
C LEU A 17 16.63 0.58 12.74
N SER A 18 16.55 0.35 11.43
CA SER A 18 15.61 1.04 10.54
C SER A 18 14.18 0.50 10.61
N ALA A 19 13.98 -0.65 11.26
CA ALA A 19 12.65 -1.20 11.56
C ALA A 19 11.99 -0.60 12.82
N MET A 20 12.51 0.52 13.36
CA MET A 20 12.17 1.02 14.69
C MET A 20 11.03 2.05 14.77
N VAL A 21 10.25 2.26 13.71
CA VAL A 21 9.08 3.15 13.81
C VAL A 21 7.84 2.32 14.15
N GLY A 22 7.50 2.28 15.44
CA GLY A 22 6.26 1.70 15.96
C GLY A 22 6.33 0.24 16.42
N ALA A 23 7.43 -0.47 16.16
CA ALA A 23 7.68 -1.80 16.69
C ALA A 23 8.19 -1.76 18.14
N GLN A 24 7.92 -2.80 18.93
CA GLN A 24 8.52 -2.94 20.26
C GLN A 24 10.05 -3.01 20.10
N GLU A 25 10.77 -2.01 20.61
CA GLU A 25 12.24 -1.98 20.55
C GLU A 25 12.82 -3.24 21.20
N LEU A 26 13.66 -3.95 20.46
CA LEU A 26 14.40 -5.09 20.98
C LEU A 26 15.34 -4.59 22.08
N ASN A 27 15.29 -5.23 23.24
CA ASN A 27 16.29 -4.94 24.26
C ASN A 27 17.70 -5.37 23.78
N PRO A 28 18.79 -4.84 24.38
CA PRO A 28 20.15 -5.13 23.92
C PRO A 28 20.49 -6.63 23.84
N GLN A 29 19.96 -7.46 24.75
CA GLN A 29 20.22 -8.91 24.75
C GLN A 29 19.49 -9.62 23.61
N GLN A 30 18.25 -9.21 23.33
CA GLN A 30 17.49 -9.72 22.17
C GLN A 30 18.18 -9.32 20.87
N LEU A 31 18.62 -8.08 20.76
CA LEU A 31 19.34 -7.60 19.58
C LEU A 31 20.63 -8.39 19.34
N GLU A 32 21.47 -8.56 20.37
CA GLU A 32 22.69 -9.37 20.27
C GLU A 32 22.40 -10.82 19.84
N LYS A 33 21.35 -11.42 20.42
CA LYS A 33 20.91 -12.75 20.02
C LYS A 33 20.49 -12.78 18.55
N HIS A 34 19.68 -11.82 18.09
CA HIS A 34 19.22 -11.77 16.71
C HIS A 34 20.39 -11.62 15.74
N VAL A 35 21.34 -10.72 16.04
CA VAL A 35 22.58 -10.55 15.25
C VAL A 35 23.32 -11.88 15.11
N ARG A 36 23.51 -12.62 16.22
CA ARG A 36 24.18 -13.92 16.18
C ARG A 36 23.46 -14.97 15.32
N TYR A 37 22.12 -15.02 15.35
CA TYR A 37 21.36 -15.94 14.51
C TYR A 37 21.44 -15.55 13.03
N THR A 38 21.34 -14.25 12.74
CA THR A 38 21.49 -13.71 11.39
C THR A 38 22.86 -14.02 10.81
N GLU A 39 23.94 -13.72 11.54
CA GLU A 39 25.32 -14.00 11.10
C GLU A 39 25.52 -15.50 10.84
N TYR A 40 25.04 -16.36 11.74
CA TYR A 40 25.17 -17.80 11.58
C TYR A 40 24.41 -18.30 10.34
N ALA A 41 23.14 -17.94 10.18
CA ALA A 41 22.29 -18.40 9.08
C ALA A 41 22.77 -17.90 7.71
N LEU A 42 23.36 -16.71 7.63
CA LEU A 42 23.95 -16.19 6.39
C LEU A 42 25.30 -16.83 6.07
N ALA A 43 26.08 -17.22 7.08
CA ALA A 43 27.41 -17.80 6.89
C ALA A 43 27.42 -19.32 6.70
N ASN A 44 26.38 -20.03 7.17
CA ASN A 44 26.34 -21.49 7.17
C ASN A 44 25.12 -21.99 6.38
N PRO A 45 25.32 -22.76 5.30
CA PRO A 45 24.21 -23.37 4.58
C PRO A 45 23.50 -24.39 5.47
N GLY A 46 22.20 -24.20 5.68
CA GLY A 46 21.34 -25.16 6.38
C GLY A 46 20.92 -26.34 5.49
N ASP A 47 20.24 -27.31 6.11
CA ASP A 47 19.65 -28.49 5.47
C ASP A 47 18.13 -28.34 5.35
N ALA A 48 17.64 -28.23 4.12
CA ALA A 48 16.23 -28.01 3.85
C ALA A 48 15.32 -29.16 4.32
N GLN A 49 15.81 -30.41 4.37
CA GLN A 49 15.00 -31.53 4.83
C GLN A 49 14.81 -31.48 6.34
N ARG A 50 15.87 -31.14 7.10
CA ARG A 50 15.74 -30.89 8.55
C ARG A 50 14.88 -29.65 8.82
N GLY A 51 15.03 -28.59 8.02
CA GLY A 51 14.20 -27.40 8.10
C GLY A 51 12.72 -27.68 7.90
N GLN A 52 12.38 -28.54 6.94
CA GLN A 52 10.99 -28.98 6.72
C GLN A 52 10.44 -29.72 7.95
N GLN A 53 11.21 -30.64 8.53
CA GLN A 53 10.80 -31.36 9.74
C GLN A 53 10.57 -30.39 10.91
N LEU A 54 11.42 -29.37 11.05
CA LEU A 54 11.24 -28.31 12.05
C LEU A 54 9.93 -27.55 11.82
N PHE A 55 9.63 -27.16 10.57
CA PHE A 55 8.41 -26.44 10.22
C PHE A 55 7.13 -27.26 10.52
N GLU A 56 7.12 -28.55 10.16
CA GLU A 56 5.93 -29.40 10.24
C GLU A 56 5.70 -30.02 11.62
N GLN A 57 6.77 -30.41 12.32
CA GLN A 57 6.68 -31.35 13.45
C GLN A 57 7.20 -30.78 14.77
N HIS A 58 7.92 -29.64 14.75
CA HIS A 58 8.49 -29.09 15.97
C HIS A 58 7.43 -28.39 16.83
N ARG A 59 7.03 -29.04 17.92
CA ARG A 59 5.93 -28.58 18.81
C ARG A 59 6.10 -27.17 19.35
N GLN A 60 7.33 -26.70 19.55
CA GLN A 60 7.58 -25.35 20.08
C GLN A 60 7.63 -24.27 19.00
N LEU A 61 7.97 -24.63 17.75
CA LEU A 61 7.89 -23.68 16.63
C LEU A 61 6.45 -23.58 16.13
N ALA A 62 5.80 -24.74 15.97
CA ALA A 62 4.39 -24.86 15.60
C ALA A 62 4.00 -24.05 14.36
N CYS A 63 4.94 -23.81 13.42
CA CYS A 63 4.71 -22.98 12.25
C CYS A 63 3.50 -23.46 11.43
N ALA A 64 3.36 -24.78 11.27
CA ALA A 64 2.24 -25.41 10.57
C ALA A 64 0.85 -25.21 11.23
N ASN A 65 0.78 -24.71 12.48
CA ASN A 65 -0.50 -24.35 13.10
C ASN A 65 -1.08 -23.07 12.49
N CYS A 66 -0.21 -22.12 12.13
CA CYS A 66 -0.62 -20.81 11.61
C CYS A 66 -0.40 -20.68 10.10
N HIS A 67 0.56 -21.42 9.54
CA HIS A 67 0.93 -21.34 8.13
C HIS A 67 0.56 -22.61 7.38
N VAL A 68 0.45 -22.48 6.06
CA VAL A 68 0.28 -23.56 5.11
C VAL A 68 1.28 -23.40 3.96
N ILE A 69 1.72 -24.51 3.40
CA ILE A 69 2.41 -24.58 2.11
C ILE A 69 1.43 -25.26 1.17
N ASN A 70 0.95 -24.55 0.15
CA ASN A 70 -0.14 -25.00 -0.72
C ASN A 70 -1.46 -25.23 0.03
N GLY A 71 -2.50 -24.47 -0.32
CA GLY A 71 -3.84 -24.63 0.24
C GLY A 71 -4.43 -23.33 0.77
N ILE A 72 -5.45 -23.46 1.61
CA ILE A 72 -6.21 -22.33 2.12
C ILE A 72 -5.49 -21.73 3.33
N GLU A 73 -5.32 -20.42 3.32
CA GLU A 73 -4.74 -19.63 4.41
C GLU A 73 -5.39 -19.94 5.78
N LYS A 74 -4.59 -19.91 6.85
CA LYS A 74 -5.05 -20.01 8.25
C LYS A 74 -4.94 -18.64 8.95
N SER A 75 -4.39 -18.61 10.17
CA SER A 75 -4.20 -17.37 10.94
C SER A 75 -3.00 -16.55 10.46
N GLY A 76 -2.00 -17.21 9.88
CA GLY A 76 -0.84 -16.59 9.23
C GLY A 76 -0.86 -16.79 7.71
N PRO A 77 0.03 -16.11 6.98
CA PRO A 77 0.08 -16.18 5.53
C PRO A 77 0.40 -17.57 4.99
N ASN A 78 -0.14 -17.86 3.80
CA ASN A 78 0.32 -18.96 2.96
C ASN A 78 1.77 -18.65 2.52
N LEU A 79 2.67 -19.62 2.69
CA LEU A 79 4.10 -19.45 2.40
C LEU A 79 4.52 -20.14 1.10
N ASP A 80 3.57 -20.53 0.25
CA ASP A 80 3.88 -20.99 -1.11
C ASP A 80 4.54 -19.85 -1.91
N GLY A 81 5.64 -20.16 -2.61
CA GLY A 81 6.43 -19.16 -3.34
C GLY A 81 7.14 -18.12 -2.48
N ILE A 82 7.23 -18.29 -1.15
CA ILE A 82 7.82 -17.28 -0.25
C ILE A 82 9.28 -16.93 -0.61
N ALA A 83 10.02 -17.87 -1.20
CA ALA A 83 11.41 -17.66 -1.65
C ALA A 83 11.51 -16.72 -2.87
N ASP A 84 10.44 -16.59 -3.66
CA ASP A 84 10.38 -15.65 -4.79
C ASP A 84 10.13 -14.21 -4.33
N LYS A 85 9.47 -14.09 -3.17
CA LYS A 85 9.08 -12.82 -2.57
C LYS A 85 10.17 -12.23 -1.70
N TYR A 86 10.79 -13.05 -0.85
CA TYR A 86 11.75 -12.59 0.15
C TYR A 86 13.09 -13.33 0.01
N PRO A 87 14.22 -12.61 -0.17
CA PRO A 87 15.53 -13.22 -0.07
C PRO A 87 15.79 -13.74 1.36
N PRO A 88 16.75 -14.66 1.56
CA PRO A 88 17.01 -15.27 2.87
C PRO A 88 17.23 -14.26 4.01
N LYS A 89 17.88 -13.13 3.72
CA LYS A 89 18.09 -12.06 4.70
C LYS A 89 16.79 -11.45 5.24
N ASP A 90 15.77 -11.31 4.39
CA ASP A 90 14.50 -10.68 4.75
C ASP A 90 13.65 -11.72 5.54
N LEU A 91 13.68 -13.00 5.12
CA LEU A 91 13.09 -14.11 5.88
C LEU A 91 13.63 -14.21 7.32
N ILE A 92 14.95 -14.08 7.49
CA ILE A 92 15.60 -14.09 8.81
C ILE A 92 15.03 -12.96 9.69
N VAL A 93 14.93 -11.73 9.17
CA VAL A 93 14.43 -10.58 9.91
C VAL A 93 12.96 -10.78 10.29
N HIS A 94 12.11 -11.23 9.37
CA HIS A 94 10.69 -11.45 9.64
C HIS A 94 10.44 -12.52 10.72
N ILE A 95 11.27 -13.57 10.78
CA ILE A 95 11.11 -14.64 11.78
C ILE A 95 11.68 -14.23 13.14
N LEU A 96 12.83 -13.54 13.16
CA LEU A 96 13.44 -13.08 14.41
C LEU A 96 12.65 -11.94 15.03
N ASN A 97 12.13 -11.01 14.23
CA ASN A 97 11.41 -9.84 14.70
C ASN A 97 10.06 -9.67 13.98
N PRO A 98 9.06 -10.51 14.27
CA PRO A 98 7.76 -10.45 13.61
C PRO A 98 6.96 -9.17 13.88
N ASN A 99 7.34 -8.39 14.90
CA ASN A 99 6.72 -7.10 15.21
C ASN A 99 7.34 -5.94 14.42
N ALA A 100 8.54 -6.11 13.86
CA ALA A 100 9.18 -5.08 13.02
C ALA A 100 8.42 -4.86 11.71
N PHE A 101 7.76 -5.90 11.22
CA PHE A 101 6.98 -5.83 10.00
C PHE A 101 5.83 -6.83 10.06
N ILE A 102 4.60 -6.31 10.11
CA ILE A 102 3.39 -7.12 9.99
C ILE A 102 2.91 -6.99 8.55
N GLN A 103 2.81 -8.12 7.86
CA GLN A 103 2.38 -8.15 6.47
C GLN A 103 0.98 -7.51 6.32
N PRO A 104 0.75 -6.68 5.28
CA PRO A 104 -0.57 -6.11 4.99
C PRO A 104 -1.66 -7.17 4.97
N GLY A 105 -2.75 -6.91 5.71
CA GLY A 105 -3.88 -7.82 5.91
C GLY A 105 -3.76 -8.76 7.12
N TYR A 106 -2.62 -8.78 7.82
CA TYR A 106 -2.41 -9.57 9.05
C TYR A 106 -2.27 -8.70 10.30
N GLU A 107 -2.68 -7.44 10.23
CA GLU A 107 -2.66 -6.52 11.36
C GLU A 107 -3.57 -7.01 12.49
N THR A 108 -3.11 -6.84 13.72
CA THR A 108 -3.90 -7.17 14.91
C THR A 108 -4.55 -5.94 15.48
N VAL A 109 -5.66 -6.15 16.19
CA VAL A 109 -6.32 -5.12 16.97
C VAL A 109 -6.48 -5.57 18.41
N ASN A 110 -6.49 -4.60 19.32
CA ASN A 110 -6.90 -4.77 20.70
C ASN A 110 -8.32 -4.19 20.87
N ILE A 111 -9.22 -4.98 21.43
CA ILE A 111 -10.55 -4.55 21.90
C ILE A 111 -10.54 -4.52 23.42
N LEU A 112 -10.76 -3.35 24.01
CA LEU A 112 -11.18 -3.21 25.40
C LEU A 112 -12.71 -3.18 25.42
N THR A 113 -13.30 -4.12 26.16
CA THR A 113 -14.76 -4.17 26.35
C THR A 113 -15.20 -3.29 27.53
N ASP A 114 -16.48 -2.95 27.57
CA ASP A 114 -17.16 -2.26 28.69
C ASP A 114 -17.09 -3.02 30.03
N GLN A 115 -16.69 -4.30 30.00
CA GLN A 115 -16.45 -5.14 31.17
C GLN A 115 -14.97 -5.23 31.56
N GLY A 116 -14.08 -4.52 30.86
CA GLY A 116 -12.64 -4.53 31.11
C GLY A 116 -11.89 -5.75 30.54
N GLU A 117 -12.54 -6.63 29.76
CA GLU A 117 -11.87 -7.70 29.01
C GLU A 117 -11.06 -7.07 27.86
N VAL A 118 -9.77 -7.42 27.75
CA VAL A 118 -8.92 -7.09 26.59
C VAL A 118 -8.81 -8.30 25.68
N LEU A 119 -9.22 -8.13 24.43
CA LEU A 119 -9.19 -9.15 23.39
C LEU A 119 -8.22 -8.73 22.28
N THR A 120 -7.30 -9.62 21.91
CA THR A 120 -6.34 -9.37 20.83
C THR A 120 -6.53 -10.38 19.71
N GLY A 121 -6.67 -9.89 18.48
CA GLY A 121 -6.82 -10.77 17.31
C GLY A 121 -6.92 -10.00 15.99
N ARG A 122 -7.04 -10.74 14.89
CA ARG A 122 -7.22 -10.19 13.54
C ARG A 122 -8.70 -9.94 13.24
N VAL A 123 -9.05 -8.80 12.67
CA VAL A 123 -10.45 -8.50 12.33
C VAL A 123 -10.90 -9.36 11.14
N ARG A 124 -11.95 -10.16 11.33
CA ARG A 124 -12.60 -10.97 10.27
C ARG A 124 -13.97 -10.44 9.85
N LEU A 125 -14.60 -9.63 10.67
CA LEU A 125 -15.77 -8.84 10.30
C LEU A 125 -15.74 -7.55 11.09
N SER A 126 -16.04 -6.44 10.44
CA SER A 126 -16.35 -5.19 11.11
C SER A 126 -17.55 -4.54 10.46
N THR A 127 -18.59 -4.31 11.25
CA THR A 127 -19.82 -3.62 10.82
C THR A 127 -20.16 -2.54 11.83
N LYS A 128 -21.24 -1.80 11.56
CA LYS A 128 -21.83 -0.87 12.53
C LYS A 128 -22.37 -1.55 13.80
N LEU A 129 -22.57 -2.87 13.79
CA LEU A 129 -23.20 -3.61 14.89
C LEU A 129 -22.23 -4.47 15.70
N GLU A 130 -21.24 -5.08 15.04
CA GLU A 130 -20.30 -6.00 15.69
C GLU A 130 -18.91 -5.98 15.03
N VAL A 131 -17.93 -6.45 15.81
CA VAL A 131 -16.58 -6.80 15.36
C VAL A 131 -16.35 -8.28 15.68
N ARG A 132 -15.86 -9.07 14.71
CA ARG A 132 -15.45 -10.47 14.92
C ARG A 132 -13.94 -10.58 14.77
N LEU A 133 -13.28 -11.08 15.81
CA LEU A 133 -11.83 -11.32 15.83
C LEU A 133 -11.52 -12.80 15.61
N LEU A 134 -10.51 -13.07 14.79
CA LEU A 134 -9.78 -14.34 14.75
C LEU A 134 -8.65 -14.26 15.77
N MET A 135 -8.75 -15.09 16.80
CA MET A 135 -7.78 -15.16 17.88
C MET A 135 -6.58 -16.06 17.47
N ALA A 136 -5.47 -15.98 18.20
CA ALA A 136 -4.26 -16.77 17.91
C ALA A 136 -4.48 -18.30 17.98
N ASP A 137 -5.45 -18.76 18.76
CA ASP A 137 -5.86 -20.17 18.84
C ASP A 137 -6.77 -20.61 17.67
N GLY A 138 -7.03 -19.73 16.71
CA GLY A 138 -7.89 -19.97 15.55
C GLY A 138 -9.39 -19.81 15.82
N ARG A 139 -9.81 -19.46 17.05
CA ARG A 139 -11.23 -19.26 17.37
C ARG A 139 -11.71 -17.88 16.95
N LEU A 140 -12.98 -17.82 16.53
CA LEU A 140 -13.67 -16.56 16.30
C LEU A 140 -14.37 -16.07 17.58
N LYS A 141 -14.12 -14.82 17.97
CA LYS A 141 -14.83 -14.12 19.07
C LYS A 141 -15.59 -12.94 18.48
N SER A 142 -16.91 -12.89 18.69
CA SER A 142 -17.73 -11.72 18.32
C SER A 142 -17.91 -10.79 19.52
N VAL A 143 -17.79 -9.49 19.27
CA VAL A 143 -18.03 -8.42 20.23
C VAL A 143 -18.99 -7.41 19.60
N LYS A 144 -20.09 -7.09 20.28
CA LYS A 144 -21.01 -6.03 19.82
C LYS A 144 -20.30 -4.68 19.91
N ARG A 145 -20.46 -3.83 18.90
CA ARG A 145 -19.88 -2.46 18.89
C ARG A 145 -20.31 -1.65 20.12
N ALA A 146 -21.53 -1.86 20.61
CA ALA A 146 -22.05 -1.19 21.80
C ALA A 146 -21.34 -1.58 23.11
N ASN A 147 -20.59 -2.68 23.12
CA ASN A 147 -19.86 -3.19 24.29
C ASN A 147 -18.34 -2.96 24.16
N ILE A 148 -17.91 -2.15 23.19
CA ILE A 148 -16.51 -1.83 22.94
C ILE A 148 -16.26 -0.44 23.53
N ASP A 149 -15.43 -0.38 24.57
CA ASP A 149 -14.92 0.89 25.10
C ASP A 149 -13.82 1.44 24.19
N GLU A 150 -12.93 0.56 23.73
CA GLU A 150 -11.81 0.94 22.90
C GLU A 150 -11.50 -0.14 21.85
N LEU A 151 -11.20 0.29 20.63
CA LEU A 151 -10.68 -0.56 19.55
C LEU A 151 -9.50 0.16 18.90
N LYS A 152 -8.32 -0.46 18.94
CA LYS A 152 -7.08 0.11 18.40
C LYS A 152 -6.28 -0.92 17.61
N SER A 153 -5.57 -0.44 16.59
CA SER A 153 -4.49 -1.22 15.96
C SER A 153 -3.42 -1.55 17.01
N SER A 154 -2.81 -2.73 16.87
CA SER A 154 -1.79 -3.24 17.76
C SER A 154 -0.47 -3.42 17.00
N PRO A 155 0.66 -2.93 17.55
CA PRO A 155 1.97 -3.14 16.94
C PRO A 155 2.51 -4.57 17.15
N VAL A 156 1.74 -5.43 17.83
CA VAL A 156 2.15 -6.79 18.18
C VAL A 156 1.58 -7.77 17.17
N SER A 157 2.46 -8.52 16.51
CA SER A 157 2.10 -9.61 15.60
C SER A 157 1.46 -10.78 16.34
N MET A 158 0.61 -11.55 15.65
CA MET A 158 0.16 -12.86 16.15
C MET A 158 1.27 -13.92 16.07
N MET A 159 2.32 -13.67 15.27
CA MET A 159 3.48 -14.55 15.21
C MET A 159 4.33 -14.36 16.49
N PRO A 160 4.67 -15.43 17.23
CA PRO A 160 5.42 -15.30 18.47
C PRO A 160 6.83 -14.73 18.23
N SER A 161 7.24 -13.74 19.02
CA SER A 161 8.57 -13.11 18.91
C SER A 161 9.70 -13.93 19.54
N ASN A 162 9.37 -15.02 20.24
CA ASN A 162 10.31 -15.86 20.98
C ASN A 162 10.55 -17.22 20.31
N LEU A 163 10.17 -17.41 19.04
CA LEU A 163 10.31 -18.68 18.31
C LEU A 163 11.76 -19.21 18.33
N VAL A 164 12.74 -18.31 18.26
CA VAL A 164 14.18 -18.66 18.28
C VAL A 164 14.75 -18.95 19.68
N ASP A 165 13.94 -18.86 20.73
CA ASP A 165 14.32 -19.34 22.07
C ASP A 165 14.28 -20.87 22.15
N SER A 166 13.57 -21.50 21.21
CA SER A 166 13.29 -22.93 21.18
C SER A 166 14.13 -23.72 20.18
N VAL A 167 15.04 -23.07 19.45
CA VAL A 167 15.90 -23.70 18.44
C VAL A 167 17.32 -23.18 18.50
N SER A 168 18.28 -24.04 18.15
CA SER A 168 19.69 -23.67 17.97
C SER A 168 19.89 -22.82 16.69
N GLN A 169 21.06 -22.19 16.56
CA GLN A 169 21.42 -21.45 15.35
C GLN A 169 21.47 -22.35 14.10
N ALA A 170 21.88 -23.61 14.27
CA ALA A 170 21.91 -24.61 13.20
C ALA A 170 20.50 -24.99 12.74
N GLU A 171 19.60 -25.26 13.67
CA GLU A 171 18.18 -25.54 13.36
C GLU A 171 17.48 -24.33 12.72
N PHE A 172 17.82 -23.12 13.16
CA PHE A 172 17.33 -21.90 12.50
C PHE A 172 17.84 -21.78 11.07
N ALA A 173 19.13 -22.04 10.82
CA ALA A 173 19.68 -22.06 9.47
C ALA A 173 19.01 -23.14 8.59
N ASP A 174 18.74 -24.33 9.15
CA ASP A 174 17.99 -25.40 8.48
C ASP A 174 16.57 -24.91 8.08
N LEU A 175 15.85 -24.22 8.99
CA LEU A 175 14.53 -23.64 8.70
C LEU A 175 14.59 -22.61 7.56
N ILE A 176 15.56 -21.69 7.58
CA ILE A 176 15.75 -20.71 6.51
C ILE A 176 16.09 -21.39 5.19
N ALA A 177 16.92 -22.44 5.21
CA ALA A 177 17.24 -23.23 4.03
C ALA A 177 15.98 -23.87 3.42
N TYR A 178 15.09 -24.44 4.25
CA TYR A 178 13.81 -24.98 3.78
C TYR A 178 12.93 -23.92 3.13
N LEU A 179 12.68 -22.79 3.82
CA LEU A 179 11.84 -21.72 3.29
C LEU A 179 12.39 -21.14 1.98
N SER A 180 13.72 -21.12 1.83
CA SER A 180 14.39 -20.69 0.60
C SER A 180 14.24 -21.69 -0.56
N THR A 181 13.69 -22.89 -0.35
CA THR A 181 13.36 -23.83 -1.43
C THR A 181 11.94 -23.66 -1.98
N LEU A 182 11.09 -22.89 -1.29
CA LEU A 182 9.67 -22.74 -1.61
C LEU A 182 9.47 -21.70 -2.71
N HIS A 183 9.83 -22.07 -3.95
CA HIS A 183 9.58 -21.31 -5.16
C HIS A 183 8.26 -21.73 -5.82
N SER A 184 7.54 -20.76 -6.39
CA SER A 184 6.33 -20.98 -7.17
C SER A 184 6.67 -21.51 -8.56
N ALA A 185 5.79 -22.35 -9.12
CA ALA A 185 5.99 -22.94 -10.45
C ALA A 185 5.71 -21.96 -11.62
N GLU A 186 5.16 -20.77 -11.36
CA GLU A 186 4.54 -19.87 -12.35
C GLU A 186 5.32 -18.55 -12.59
N LEU A 187 6.65 -18.58 -12.70
CA LEU A 187 7.45 -17.34 -12.71
C LEU A 187 7.72 -16.70 -14.08
N ASN A 188 7.41 -17.37 -15.20
CA ASN A 188 7.95 -16.96 -16.51
C ASN A 188 6.97 -16.20 -17.42
N ALA A 189 5.70 -16.06 -17.04
CA ALA A 189 4.71 -15.35 -17.84
C ALA A 189 3.61 -14.74 -16.96
N TRP A 190 3.19 -13.52 -17.28
CA TRP A 190 2.06 -12.86 -16.61
C TRP A 190 0.80 -13.01 -17.44
N LYS A 191 -0.34 -13.12 -16.76
CA LYS A 191 -1.65 -13.20 -17.40
C LYS A 191 -2.11 -11.78 -17.71
N GLY A 192 -2.49 -11.52 -18.96
CA GLY A 192 -3.32 -10.40 -19.37
C GLY A 192 -4.71 -10.91 -19.77
N PRO A 193 -5.63 -10.02 -20.21
CA PRO A 193 -6.93 -10.42 -20.73
C PRO A 193 -6.82 -11.43 -21.89
N GLY A 194 -7.00 -12.71 -21.60
CA GLY A 194 -7.02 -13.78 -22.62
C GLY A 194 -5.66 -14.16 -23.23
N GLN A 195 -4.53 -13.62 -22.75
CA GLN A 195 -3.19 -13.88 -23.29
C GLN A 195 -2.15 -13.95 -22.16
N SER A 196 -1.06 -14.71 -22.38
CA SER A 196 0.10 -14.71 -21.48
C SER A 196 1.26 -13.97 -22.13
N VAL A 197 1.81 -12.98 -21.42
CA VAL A 197 2.96 -12.19 -21.90
C VAL A 197 4.21 -12.63 -21.15
N GLN A 198 5.28 -12.87 -21.90
CA GLN A 198 6.56 -13.23 -21.30
C GLN A 198 7.13 -12.05 -20.52
N ILE A 199 7.69 -12.35 -19.36
CA ILE A 199 8.42 -11.37 -18.58
C ILE A 199 9.81 -11.20 -19.19
N ILE A 200 10.13 -9.98 -19.63
CA ILE A 200 11.47 -9.64 -20.09
C ILE A 200 12.22 -9.06 -18.89
N LYS A 201 13.40 -9.60 -18.56
CA LYS A 201 14.28 -8.93 -17.60
C LYS A 201 15.24 -8.04 -18.36
N SER A 202 15.26 -6.74 -18.04
CA SER A 202 16.20 -5.82 -18.65
C SER A 202 17.63 -6.27 -18.35
N ALA A 203 18.49 -6.26 -19.38
CA ALA A 203 19.91 -6.53 -19.22
C ALA A 203 20.64 -5.38 -18.49
N LEU A 204 20.06 -4.18 -18.51
CA LEU A 204 20.58 -2.97 -17.89
C LEU A 204 19.48 -2.37 -17.02
N PRO A 205 19.46 -2.68 -15.71
CA PRO A 205 18.50 -2.09 -14.79
C PRO A 205 18.58 -0.57 -14.80
N VAL A 206 17.43 0.10 -14.64
CA VAL A 206 17.35 1.56 -14.56
C VAL A 206 18.16 2.06 -13.38
N GLU A 207 18.82 3.20 -13.56
CA GLU A 207 19.55 3.87 -12.49
C GLU A 207 18.56 4.55 -11.52
N LEU A 208 18.84 4.44 -10.23
CA LEU A 208 18.11 5.16 -9.17
C LEU A 208 19.06 6.13 -8.48
N THR A 209 18.82 7.42 -8.65
CA THR A 209 19.65 8.48 -8.07
C THR A 209 18.91 9.14 -6.91
N ALA A 210 19.47 9.04 -5.69
CA ALA A 210 18.90 9.72 -4.53
C ALA A 210 18.95 11.26 -4.74
N ILE A 211 17.83 11.93 -4.52
CA ILE A 211 17.70 13.38 -4.79
C ILE A 211 18.04 14.27 -3.58
N HIS A 212 18.41 13.64 -2.47
CA HIS A 212 18.80 14.31 -1.23
C HIS A 212 19.86 13.46 -0.52
N PRO A 213 20.71 14.08 0.33
CA PRO A 213 21.70 13.33 1.09
C PRO A 213 21.03 12.54 2.24
N PRO A 214 21.70 11.51 2.80
CA PRO A 214 21.13 10.66 3.86
C PRO A 214 20.69 11.42 5.11
N GLU A 215 21.31 12.56 5.43
CA GLU A 215 20.96 13.40 6.58
C GLU A 215 19.58 14.07 6.43
N LEU A 216 19.03 14.13 5.20
CA LEU A 216 17.70 14.64 4.89
C LEU A 216 16.66 13.55 4.65
N LYS A 217 16.92 12.30 5.08
CA LYS A 217 15.93 11.22 5.03
C LYS A 217 14.60 11.63 5.67
N PHE A 218 13.53 11.12 5.07
CA PHE A 218 12.15 11.29 5.52
C PHE A 218 11.70 10.11 6.37
N ASN A 219 10.73 10.33 7.25
CA ASN A 219 10.15 9.32 8.09
C ASN A 219 8.91 8.71 7.42
N ASN A 220 9.06 7.49 6.88
CA ASN A 220 7.98 6.76 6.21
C ASN A 220 7.22 7.61 5.17
N PRO A 221 7.92 8.16 4.16
CA PRO A 221 7.29 8.98 3.15
C PRO A 221 6.37 8.12 2.27
N VAL A 222 5.25 8.71 1.84
CA VAL A 222 4.23 8.00 1.05
C VAL A 222 3.82 8.73 -0.22
N TRP A 223 4.34 9.91 -0.50
CA TRP A 223 3.94 10.68 -1.68
C TRP A 223 5.02 11.66 -2.10
N VAL A 224 5.11 11.92 -3.41
CA VAL A 224 5.95 12.95 -4.00
C VAL A 224 5.24 13.64 -5.17
N CYS A 225 5.32 14.95 -5.26
CA CYS A 225 4.89 15.72 -6.45
C CYS A 225 5.62 17.07 -6.51
N GLU A 226 5.77 17.65 -7.70
CA GLU A 226 6.29 19.02 -7.85
C GLU A 226 5.20 20.07 -7.60
N ILE A 227 5.57 21.19 -6.97
CA ILE A 227 4.69 22.35 -6.84
C ILE A 227 4.51 23.00 -8.22
N PRO A 228 3.28 23.08 -8.78
CA PRO A 228 3.07 23.63 -10.11
C PRO A 228 3.60 25.06 -10.26
N GLY A 229 4.48 25.26 -11.24
CA GLY A 229 5.11 26.56 -11.51
C GLY A 229 6.41 26.82 -10.73
N HIS A 230 6.85 25.89 -9.88
CA HIS A 230 8.06 26.03 -9.07
C HIS A 230 9.02 24.86 -9.32
N VAL A 231 9.82 24.96 -10.38
CA VAL A 231 10.77 23.93 -10.79
C VAL A 231 11.71 23.54 -9.64
N GLY A 232 11.82 22.24 -9.37
CA GLY A 232 12.69 21.68 -8.33
C GLY A 232 12.16 21.86 -6.90
N GLN A 233 10.93 22.33 -6.73
CA GLN A 233 10.25 22.37 -5.43
C GLN A 233 9.32 21.16 -5.32
N LEU A 234 9.79 20.11 -4.65
CA LEU A 234 9.04 18.87 -4.48
C LEU A 234 8.35 18.85 -3.12
N ILE A 235 7.13 18.34 -3.07
CA ILE A 235 6.40 18.03 -1.84
C ILE A 235 6.58 16.54 -1.54
N ILE A 236 7.09 16.21 -0.36
CA ILE A 236 7.17 14.84 0.17
C ILE A 236 6.26 14.73 1.40
N LEU A 237 5.37 13.74 1.44
CA LEU A 237 4.45 13.54 2.57
C LEU A 237 4.94 12.42 3.49
N GLU A 238 5.02 12.70 4.78
CA GLU A 238 5.26 11.70 5.83
C GLU A 238 3.93 11.29 6.46
N HIS A 239 3.58 10.01 6.30
CA HIS A 239 2.24 9.51 6.58
C HIS A 239 1.82 9.71 8.03
N GLN A 240 2.51 9.04 8.95
CA GLN A 240 2.16 9.01 10.37
C GLN A 240 2.45 10.32 11.11
N GLN A 241 3.39 11.13 10.60
CA GLN A 241 3.68 12.45 11.18
C GLN A 241 2.65 13.50 10.74
N GLY A 242 1.95 13.28 9.63
CA GLY A 242 1.01 14.26 9.10
C GLY A 242 1.68 15.50 8.52
N ILE A 243 2.94 15.38 8.10
CA ILE A 243 3.75 16.50 7.62
C ILE A 243 3.92 16.41 6.11
N ALA A 244 3.75 17.53 5.42
CA ALA A 244 4.23 17.73 4.06
C ALA A 244 5.49 18.58 4.09
N TRP A 245 6.61 18.02 3.61
CA TRP A 245 7.87 18.72 3.44
C TRP A 245 7.98 19.27 2.02
N ARG A 246 8.40 20.53 1.88
CA ARG A 246 8.90 21.09 0.62
C ARG A 246 10.42 20.89 0.57
N LEU A 247 10.88 20.07 -0.36
CA LEU A 247 12.29 19.88 -0.70
C LEU A 247 12.65 20.77 -1.89
N ASP A 248 13.63 21.64 -1.71
CA ASP A 248 14.24 22.45 -2.75
C ASP A 248 15.46 21.71 -3.30
N THR A 249 15.36 21.20 -4.53
CA THR A 249 16.45 20.50 -5.23
C THR A 249 17.30 21.43 -6.09
N THR A 250 16.97 22.73 -6.14
CA THR A 250 17.74 23.73 -6.90
C THR A 250 18.97 24.23 -6.13
N THR A 251 19.04 23.93 -4.83
CA THR A 251 20.16 24.24 -3.95
C THR A 251 21.14 23.06 -3.86
N SER A 252 22.40 23.34 -3.48
CA SER A 252 23.44 22.31 -3.29
C SER A 252 24.16 22.54 -1.96
N PRO A 253 23.95 21.69 -0.94
CA PRO A 253 23.01 20.55 -0.93
C PRO A 253 21.54 21.01 -0.96
N PRO A 254 20.61 20.12 -1.37
CA PRO A 254 19.16 20.37 -1.26
C PRO A 254 18.75 20.79 0.15
N THR A 255 17.68 21.56 0.27
CA THR A 255 17.16 22.04 1.56
C THR A 255 15.69 21.70 1.73
N ARG A 256 15.24 21.33 2.94
CA ARG A 256 13.82 21.05 3.23
C ARG A 256 13.19 22.08 4.17
N HIS A 257 11.93 22.39 3.92
CA HIS A 257 11.08 23.28 4.71
C HIS A 257 9.72 22.62 4.96
N VAL A 258 9.04 22.95 6.06
CA VAL A 258 7.65 22.51 6.26
C VAL A 258 6.75 23.25 5.28
N PHE A 259 5.94 22.51 4.51
CA PHE A 259 4.87 23.07 3.69
C PHE A 259 3.54 23.04 4.46
N LEU A 260 3.21 21.90 5.06
CA LEU A 260 1.99 21.69 5.86
C LEU A 260 2.31 20.81 7.06
N ASP A 261 1.71 21.12 8.20
CA ASP A 261 1.78 20.35 9.43
C ASP A 261 0.38 20.08 9.97
N LEU A 262 -0.04 18.81 9.94
CA LEU A 262 -1.34 18.33 10.43
C LEU A 262 -1.24 17.65 11.80
N ALA A 263 -0.13 17.84 12.52
CA ALA A 263 0.12 17.14 13.77
C ALA A 263 -1.00 17.30 14.83
N ASN A 264 -1.77 18.39 14.76
CA ASN A 264 -2.90 18.66 15.65
C ASN A 264 -4.27 18.23 15.09
N GLU A 265 -4.34 17.82 13.82
CA GLU A 265 -5.58 17.43 13.12
C GLU A 265 -5.71 15.90 12.98
N ILE A 266 -4.59 15.17 12.96
CA ILE A 266 -4.53 13.73 12.74
C ILE A 266 -4.46 12.99 14.08
N SER A 267 -5.06 11.79 14.12
CA SER A 267 -4.90 10.88 15.24
C SER A 267 -3.74 9.92 14.95
N TYR A 268 -2.77 9.85 15.86
CA TYR A 268 -1.62 8.96 15.73
C TYR A 268 -2.01 7.54 16.15
N SER A 269 -2.42 6.72 15.21
CA SER A 269 -2.34 5.26 15.34
C SER A 269 -1.66 4.68 14.10
N ALA A 270 -1.09 3.48 14.21
CA ALA A 270 -0.09 2.96 13.26
C ALA A 270 -0.50 2.98 11.78
N ASN A 271 -1.79 2.93 11.45
CA ASN A 271 -2.28 2.87 10.07
C ASN A 271 -2.97 4.16 9.59
N GLN A 272 -2.92 5.24 10.39
CA GLN A 272 -3.59 6.50 10.10
C GLN A 272 -2.59 7.59 9.75
N GLY A 273 -2.93 8.43 8.76
CA GLY A 273 -2.08 9.56 8.47
C GLY A 273 -2.43 10.36 7.21
N LEU A 274 -1.48 11.18 6.78
CA LEU A 274 -1.55 11.96 5.54
C LEU A 274 -1.19 11.09 4.33
N MET A 275 -2.16 10.83 3.46
CA MET A 275 -2.03 9.82 2.41
C MET A 275 -1.62 10.39 1.05
N CYS A 276 -2.12 11.58 0.71
CA CYS A 276 -1.94 12.21 -0.59
C CYS A 276 -2.24 13.71 -0.55
N LEU A 277 -1.61 14.44 -1.48
CA LEU A 277 -1.87 15.84 -1.77
C LEU A 277 -2.05 16.02 -3.28
N ALA A 278 -3.03 16.81 -3.68
CA ALA A 278 -3.21 17.22 -5.07
C ALA A 278 -3.32 18.74 -5.16
N PHE A 279 -2.53 19.36 -6.04
CA PHE A 279 -2.66 20.78 -6.36
C PHE A 279 -3.82 21.00 -7.35
N HIS A 280 -4.55 22.10 -7.18
CA HIS A 280 -5.56 22.49 -8.15
C HIS A 280 -4.92 22.71 -9.54
N PRO A 281 -5.57 22.41 -10.68
CA PRO A 281 -5.00 22.65 -12.02
C PRO A 281 -4.65 24.13 -12.26
N ASN A 282 -5.35 25.03 -11.56
CA ASN A 282 -5.12 26.48 -11.55
C ASN A 282 -4.32 26.98 -10.32
N PHE A 283 -3.51 26.11 -9.69
CA PHE A 283 -2.81 26.41 -8.44
C PHE A 283 -1.95 27.67 -8.51
N ALA A 284 -1.23 27.88 -9.62
CA ALA A 284 -0.39 29.07 -9.81
C ALA A 284 -1.16 30.41 -9.75
N ASN A 285 -2.50 30.39 -9.88
CA ASN A 285 -3.33 31.58 -9.79
C ASN A 285 -4.20 31.64 -8.53
N ASN A 286 -4.58 30.47 -7.98
CA ASN A 286 -5.53 30.41 -6.87
C ASN A 286 -4.95 29.85 -5.56
N GLY A 287 -3.75 29.25 -5.58
CA GLY A 287 -3.10 28.63 -4.43
C GLY A 287 -3.89 27.50 -3.76
N ARG A 288 -4.94 26.96 -4.39
CA ARG A 288 -5.80 25.92 -3.81
C ARG A 288 -5.16 24.54 -3.95
N TYR A 289 -5.17 23.77 -2.87
CA TYR A 289 -4.70 22.39 -2.89
C TYR A 289 -5.55 21.51 -1.96
N PHE A 290 -5.46 20.20 -2.14
CA PHE A 290 -6.36 19.23 -1.51
C PHE A 290 -5.55 18.14 -0.86
N VAL A 291 -5.96 17.74 0.34
CA VAL A 291 -5.30 16.70 1.12
C VAL A 291 -6.29 15.61 1.50
N LYS A 292 -5.83 14.37 1.47
CA LYS A 292 -6.55 13.20 1.99
C LYS A 292 -5.81 12.66 3.20
N TYR A 293 -6.48 12.61 4.35
CA TYR A 293 -5.92 12.07 5.58
C TYR A 293 -6.99 11.51 6.50
N GLU A 294 -6.55 10.74 7.50
CA GLU A 294 -7.42 10.11 8.48
C GLU A 294 -7.49 10.87 9.80
N VAL A 295 -8.68 10.87 10.40
CA VAL A 295 -8.98 11.51 11.68
C VAL A 295 -9.65 10.50 12.59
N GLY A 296 -9.09 10.32 13.78
CA GLY A 296 -9.70 9.52 14.84
C GLY A 296 -10.84 10.27 15.53
N GLN A 297 -11.87 9.53 15.91
CA GLN A 297 -13.04 10.01 16.64
C GLN A 297 -13.23 9.19 17.93
N PRO A 298 -13.95 9.72 18.94
CA PRO A 298 -14.34 8.95 20.12
C PRO A 298 -14.98 7.59 19.75
N GLY A 299 -14.73 6.56 20.57
CA GLY A 299 -15.26 5.20 20.33
C GLY A 299 -14.49 4.41 19.25
N GLY A 300 -13.27 4.82 18.90
CA GLY A 300 -12.42 4.10 17.95
C GLY A 300 -12.90 4.19 16.50
N VAL A 301 -13.71 5.20 16.17
CA VAL A 301 -14.15 5.47 14.79
C VAL A 301 -13.05 6.21 14.06
N ILE A 302 -12.78 5.82 12.82
CA ILE A 302 -11.83 6.49 11.94
C ILE A 302 -12.60 7.10 10.79
N LEU A 303 -12.28 8.35 10.45
CA LEU A 303 -12.81 9.03 9.28
C LEU A 303 -11.67 9.28 8.30
N THR A 304 -11.82 8.88 7.05
CA THR A 304 -11.01 9.42 5.96
C THR A 304 -11.66 10.71 5.49
N THR A 305 -10.89 11.78 5.45
CA THR A 305 -11.38 13.12 5.10
C THR A 305 -10.61 13.70 3.92
N ILE A 306 -11.32 14.43 3.07
CA ILE A 306 -10.74 15.20 1.98
C ILE A 306 -11.02 16.67 2.29
N ASN A 307 -9.95 17.45 2.37
CA ASN A 307 -10.04 18.86 2.74
C ASN A 307 -9.32 19.72 1.71
N GLU A 308 -9.95 20.82 1.35
CA GLU A 308 -9.34 21.90 0.57
C GLU A 308 -8.61 22.85 1.50
N ARG A 309 -7.42 23.29 1.09
CA ARG A 309 -6.55 24.23 1.79
C ARG A 309 -6.02 25.27 0.81
N GLN A 310 -5.40 26.29 1.37
CA GLN A 310 -4.92 27.47 0.66
C GLN A 310 -3.43 27.66 0.96
N ALA A 311 -2.61 27.77 -0.08
CA ALA A 311 -1.20 28.11 0.04
C ALA A 311 -1.01 29.61 0.26
N THR A 312 0.17 29.99 0.75
CA THR A 312 0.67 31.37 0.80
C THR A 312 0.71 32.00 -0.59
N SER A 313 0.80 33.33 -0.67
CA SER A 313 0.81 34.05 -1.96
C SER A 313 2.02 33.75 -2.85
N ASP A 314 3.12 33.24 -2.28
CA ASP A 314 4.28 32.74 -3.01
C ASP A 314 4.18 31.24 -3.35
N HIS A 315 3.11 30.58 -2.89
CA HIS A 315 2.80 29.16 -3.05
C HIS A 315 3.82 28.17 -2.44
N LEU A 316 4.70 28.64 -1.55
CA LEU A 316 5.78 27.82 -0.98
C LEU A 316 5.45 27.23 0.41
N ALA A 317 4.30 27.55 0.99
CA ALA A 317 3.82 27.02 2.27
C ALA A 317 2.27 27.03 2.34
N ASP A 318 1.70 26.30 3.32
CA ASP A 318 0.29 26.47 3.71
C ASP A 318 0.07 27.86 4.31
N SER A 319 -1.07 28.48 4.01
CA SER A 319 -1.42 29.81 4.52
C SER A 319 -1.89 29.80 5.98
N GLY A 320 -2.18 28.64 6.56
CA GLY A 320 -2.84 28.52 7.87
C GLY A 320 -4.33 28.89 7.85
N THR A 321 -4.90 29.18 6.68
CA THR A 321 -6.34 29.41 6.53
C THR A 321 -7.10 28.14 6.90
N ALA A 322 -8.25 28.30 7.59
CA ALA A 322 -9.09 27.17 7.98
C ALA A 322 -9.45 26.30 6.78
N SER A 323 -9.24 24.99 6.92
CA SER A 323 -9.52 24.04 5.85
C SER A 323 -11.03 23.92 5.58
N ARG A 324 -11.39 23.70 4.32
CA ARG A 324 -12.76 23.41 3.91
C ARG A 324 -12.91 21.92 3.67
N ARG A 325 -13.63 21.23 4.56
CA ARG A 325 -13.93 19.80 4.38
C ARG A 325 -14.84 19.60 3.18
N LEU A 326 -14.39 18.81 2.21
CA LEU A 326 -15.16 18.45 1.03
C LEU A 326 -15.98 17.19 1.28
N LEU A 327 -15.32 16.14 1.75
CA LEU A 327 -15.88 14.81 1.90
C LEU A 327 -15.32 14.16 3.16
N GLU A 328 -16.14 13.30 3.77
CA GLU A 328 -15.72 12.37 4.81
C GLU A 328 -16.40 11.03 4.63
N GLN A 329 -15.69 9.97 5.01
CA GLN A 329 -16.17 8.59 4.98
C GLN A 329 -15.64 7.87 6.23
N SER A 330 -16.55 7.25 6.98
CA SER A 330 -16.17 6.43 8.12
C SER A 330 -15.59 5.10 7.64
N GLN A 331 -14.46 4.70 8.22
CA GLN A 331 -13.77 3.45 7.89
C GLN A 331 -14.32 2.28 8.73
N PRO A 332 -14.64 1.15 8.09
CA PRO A 332 -15.12 -0.03 8.80
C PRO A 332 -14.00 -0.75 9.54
N ALA A 333 -12.79 -0.84 8.97
CA ALA A 333 -11.59 -1.39 9.60
C ALA A 333 -10.44 -0.37 9.65
N PHE A 334 -9.24 -0.83 10.01
CA PHE A 334 -8.02 -0.02 10.17
C PHE A 334 -7.09 -0.09 8.94
N ASN A 335 -7.59 -0.62 7.82
CA ASN A 335 -6.83 -0.84 6.59
C ASN A 335 -7.73 -0.68 5.36
N HIS A 336 -7.14 -0.73 4.17
CA HIS A 336 -7.81 -0.60 2.88
C HIS A 336 -8.53 0.74 2.69
N ASN A 337 -7.87 1.83 3.06
CA ASN A 337 -8.44 3.18 2.95
C ASN A 337 -8.38 3.73 1.51
N GLY A 338 -7.59 3.09 0.62
CA GLY A 338 -7.13 3.66 -0.66
C GLY A 338 -6.26 4.89 -0.42
N GLY A 339 -5.57 5.43 -1.42
CA GLY A 339 -4.55 6.46 -1.12
C GLY A 339 -4.69 7.78 -1.85
N CYS A 340 -5.05 7.73 -3.12
CA CYS A 340 -4.68 8.80 -4.04
C CYS A 340 -5.78 9.85 -4.28
N LEU A 341 -5.34 11.08 -4.54
CA LEU A 341 -6.08 12.21 -5.09
C LEU A 341 -5.36 12.64 -6.36
N ALA A 342 -6.09 12.89 -7.45
CA ALA A 342 -5.52 13.59 -8.59
C ALA A 342 -6.61 14.34 -9.35
N PHE A 343 -6.22 15.41 -10.04
CA PHE A 343 -7.09 16.04 -11.01
C PHE A 343 -7.01 15.32 -12.35
N GLY A 344 -8.17 15.02 -12.92
CA GLY A 344 -8.25 14.49 -14.28
C GLY A 344 -8.01 15.57 -15.33
N PRO A 345 -7.82 15.17 -16.60
CA PRO A 345 -7.69 16.11 -17.72
C PRO A 345 -8.95 16.95 -17.95
N ASP A 346 -10.07 16.55 -17.35
CA ASP A 346 -11.36 17.24 -17.34
C ASP A 346 -11.49 18.31 -16.24
N GLY A 347 -10.45 18.51 -15.43
CA GLY A 347 -10.45 19.48 -14.32
C GLY A 347 -11.20 19.00 -13.07
N MET A 348 -11.69 17.76 -13.03
CA MET A 348 -12.39 17.22 -11.87
C MET A 348 -11.43 16.56 -10.88
N LEU A 349 -11.78 16.58 -9.59
CA LEU A 349 -11.01 15.87 -8.56
C LEU A 349 -11.47 14.41 -8.50
N TYR A 350 -10.52 13.50 -8.74
CA TYR A 350 -10.70 12.06 -8.57
C TYR A 350 -10.18 11.61 -7.22
N ILE A 351 -10.89 10.69 -6.58
CA ILE A 351 -10.62 10.28 -5.19
C ILE A 351 -10.74 8.77 -5.08
N ALA A 352 -9.67 8.10 -4.66
CA ALA A 352 -9.67 6.66 -4.45
C ALA A 352 -10.14 6.31 -3.03
N PHE A 353 -11.00 5.30 -2.90
CA PHE A 353 -11.38 4.67 -1.64
C PHE A 353 -11.28 3.16 -1.79
N GLY A 354 -10.52 2.51 -0.90
CA GLY A 354 -10.54 1.06 -0.79
C GLY A 354 -11.83 0.55 -0.15
N ASP A 355 -11.98 -0.76 -0.12
CA ASP A 355 -13.14 -1.47 0.43
C ASP A 355 -13.31 -1.24 1.94
N GLY A 356 -12.30 -0.67 2.60
CA GLY A 356 -12.28 -0.35 4.03
C GLY A 356 -12.09 -1.57 4.94
N GLY A 357 -11.84 -2.74 4.36
CA GLY A 357 -11.65 -4.01 5.04
C GLY A 357 -12.89 -4.50 5.81
N PRO A 358 -12.73 -5.59 6.60
CA PRO A 358 -11.52 -6.39 6.69
C PRO A 358 -11.30 -7.27 5.44
N GLN A 359 -10.23 -8.06 5.47
CA GLN A 359 -9.88 -9.04 4.47
C GLN A 359 -11.10 -9.84 3.95
N GLU A 360 -11.16 -10.02 2.62
CA GLU A 360 -12.21 -10.66 1.81
C GLU A 360 -13.49 -9.83 1.60
N ASP A 361 -13.51 -8.53 1.94
CA ASP A 361 -14.70 -7.68 1.92
C ASP A 361 -16.00 -8.41 2.37
N PRO A 362 -16.06 -8.94 3.60
CA PRO A 362 -17.20 -9.74 4.04
C PRO A 362 -18.56 -9.02 3.98
N PRO A 363 -18.65 -7.68 4.12
CA PRO A 363 -19.88 -6.92 3.86
C PRO A 363 -20.22 -6.69 2.38
N GLY A 364 -19.26 -6.81 1.47
CA GLY A 364 -19.45 -6.59 0.02
C GLY A 364 -19.53 -5.12 -0.35
N TYR A 365 -18.73 -4.29 0.31
CA TYR A 365 -18.72 -2.85 0.13
C TYR A 365 -18.32 -2.43 -1.29
N SER A 366 -17.39 -3.15 -1.90
CA SER A 366 -16.86 -2.87 -3.24
C SER A 366 -17.90 -3.07 -4.35
N GLN A 367 -18.94 -3.86 -4.06
CA GLN A 367 -20.08 -4.11 -4.95
C GLN A 367 -21.33 -3.28 -4.57
N ASN A 368 -21.20 -2.34 -3.62
CA ASN A 368 -22.32 -1.56 -3.10
C ASN A 368 -22.25 -0.08 -3.54
N PRO A 369 -23.03 0.35 -4.55
CA PRO A 369 -23.00 1.73 -5.07
C PRO A 369 -23.66 2.77 -4.15
N ARG A 370 -24.02 2.40 -2.90
CA ARG A 370 -24.63 3.30 -1.90
C ARG A 370 -23.60 3.91 -0.95
N ILE A 371 -22.34 3.51 -1.07
CA ILE A 371 -21.21 3.97 -0.26
C ILE A 371 -20.02 4.28 -1.17
N PHE A 372 -18.97 4.88 -0.60
CA PHE A 372 -17.75 5.22 -1.34
C PHE A 372 -16.68 4.11 -1.34
N HIS A 373 -16.80 3.10 -0.48
CA HIS A 373 -15.78 2.06 -0.37
C HIS A 373 -15.66 1.23 -1.67
N GLY A 374 -14.42 0.85 -1.99
CA GLY A 374 -14.06 0.06 -3.17
C GLY A 374 -14.35 0.78 -4.48
N SER A 375 -14.04 2.09 -4.55
CA SER A 375 -14.41 2.94 -5.69
C SER A 375 -13.38 4.03 -6.00
N ILE A 376 -13.47 4.55 -7.22
CA ILE A 376 -12.95 5.86 -7.61
C ILE A 376 -14.15 6.82 -7.69
N LEU A 377 -14.04 7.97 -7.03
CA LEU A 377 -15.01 9.07 -7.12
C LEU A 377 -14.54 10.13 -8.11
N ARG A 378 -15.47 10.96 -8.58
CA ARG A 378 -15.22 12.15 -9.40
C ARG A 378 -16.16 13.29 -8.99
N ILE A 379 -15.59 14.40 -8.55
CA ILE A 379 -16.33 15.59 -8.07
C ILE A 379 -15.81 16.89 -8.69
N ASP A 380 -16.68 17.90 -8.77
CA ASP A 380 -16.35 19.25 -9.21
C ASP A 380 -16.16 20.18 -8.00
N VAL A 381 -14.92 20.60 -7.74
CA VAL A 381 -14.57 21.44 -6.59
C VAL A 381 -14.65 22.95 -6.88
N ASP A 382 -14.92 23.33 -8.13
CA ASP A 382 -15.00 24.72 -8.57
C ASP A 382 -16.43 25.27 -8.50
N ASN A 383 -17.43 24.38 -8.58
CA ASN A 383 -18.84 24.76 -8.63
C ASN A 383 -19.63 24.21 -7.43
N PRO A 384 -19.35 24.64 -6.18
CA PRO A 384 -20.06 24.14 -5.00
C PRO A 384 -21.57 24.38 -5.10
N GLN A 385 -22.35 23.41 -4.61
CA GLN A 385 -23.82 23.44 -4.65
C GLN A 385 -24.42 23.72 -3.27
N THR A 386 -25.68 24.12 -3.20
CA THR A 386 -26.36 24.33 -1.92
C THR A 386 -26.32 23.06 -1.07
N GLY A 387 -25.67 23.14 0.10
CA GLY A 387 -25.51 22.00 1.02
C GLY A 387 -24.36 21.04 0.68
N LYS A 388 -23.59 21.27 -0.38
CA LYS A 388 -22.37 20.50 -0.70
C LYS A 388 -21.21 21.43 -1.09
N PRO A 389 -20.02 21.26 -0.52
CA PRO A 389 -18.84 22.08 -0.85
C PRO A 389 -18.23 21.75 -2.25
N TYR A 390 -18.91 20.93 -3.05
CA TYR A 390 -18.57 20.53 -4.41
C TYR A 390 -19.86 20.27 -5.21
N ALA A 391 -19.77 20.21 -6.53
CA ALA A 391 -20.80 19.74 -7.44
C ALA A 391 -20.59 18.29 -7.87
N ILE A 392 -21.69 17.66 -8.28
CA ILE A 392 -21.68 16.40 -9.00
C ILE A 392 -21.59 16.70 -10.50
N PRO A 393 -20.55 16.24 -11.21
CA PRO A 393 -20.51 16.36 -12.66
C PRO A 393 -21.74 15.69 -13.30
N PRO A 394 -22.44 16.36 -14.23
CA PRO A 394 -23.72 15.90 -14.77
C PRO A 394 -23.60 14.62 -15.62
N ASP A 395 -22.38 14.27 -16.03
CA ASP A 395 -22.10 13.07 -16.79
C ASP A 395 -21.58 11.91 -15.93
N ASN A 396 -21.56 12.01 -14.59
CA ASN A 396 -21.15 10.89 -13.75
C ASN A 396 -21.98 9.61 -14.04
N PRO A 397 -21.35 8.42 -14.10
CA PRO A 397 -21.96 7.24 -14.69
C PRO A 397 -23.13 6.66 -13.90
N PHE A 398 -23.17 6.84 -12.58
CA PHE A 398 -24.17 6.19 -11.72
C PHE A 398 -25.45 7.03 -11.52
N LEU A 399 -25.54 8.22 -12.12
CA LEU A 399 -26.69 9.12 -11.96
C LEU A 399 -28.01 8.51 -12.46
N HIS A 400 -27.95 7.66 -13.48
CA HIS A 400 -29.12 6.97 -14.03
C HIS A 400 -29.81 6.02 -13.02
N LEU A 401 -29.09 5.58 -11.98
CA LEU A 401 -29.64 4.72 -10.93
C LEU A 401 -30.44 5.49 -9.87
N LEU A 402 -30.21 6.79 -9.72
CA LEU A 402 -30.87 7.62 -8.70
C LEU A 402 -32.39 7.70 -8.85
N ALA A 403 -32.89 7.56 -10.08
CA ALA A 403 -34.32 7.52 -10.36
C ALA A 403 -35.01 6.30 -9.70
N ARG A 404 -34.26 5.20 -9.51
CA ARG A 404 -34.74 3.96 -8.89
C ARG A 404 -34.37 3.87 -7.42
N ASP A 405 -33.20 4.37 -7.06
CA ASP A 405 -32.66 4.28 -5.70
C ASP A 405 -31.92 5.56 -5.32
N ARG A 406 -32.55 6.36 -4.45
CA ARG A 406 -31.98 7.63 -3.96
C ARG A 406 -30.78 7.46 -3.04
N SER A 407 -30.45 6.24 -2.62
CA SER A 407 -29.29 5.97 -1.78
C SER A 407 -28.00 5.75 -2.56
N ILE A 408 -28.07 5.69 -3.90
CA ILE A 408 -26.89 5.65 -4.77
C ILE A 408 -26.03 6.89 -4.57
N ARG A 409 -24.71 6.71 -4.58
CA ARG A 409 -23.77 7.81 -4.46
C ARG A 409 -23.49 8.43 -5.83
N PRO A 410 -23.94 9.67 -6.11
CA PRO A 410 -23.70 10.32 -7.40
C PRO A 410 -22.23 10.62 -7.69
N GLU A 411 -21.37 10.59 -6.67
CA GLU A 411 -19.93 10.87 -6.77
C GLU A 411 -19.16 9.74 -7.47
N LEU A 412 -19.73 8.54 -7.59
CA LEU A 412 -19.03 7.36 -8.13
C LEU A 412 -18.65 7.52 -9.60
N TRP A 413 -17.40 7.17 -9.93
CA TRP A 413 -16.87 7.07 -11.30
C TRP A 413 -16.69 5.61 -11.74
N ALA A 414 -16.11 4.78 -10.88
CA ALA A 414 -15.94 3.33 -11.07
C ALA A 414 -15.98 2.62 -9.71
N ILE A 415 -16.35 1.34 -9.68
CA ILE A 415 -16.48 0.52 -8.45
C ILE A 415 -15.75 -0.82 -8.59
N GLY A 416 -15.76 -1.63 -7.53
CA GLY A 416 -15.25 -3.00 -7.57
C GLY A 416 -13.74 -3.10 -7.38
N PHE A 417 -13.14 -2.16 -6.64
CA PHE A 417 -11.72 -2.21 -6.25
C PHE A 417 -11.56 -2.72 -4.83
N ARG A 418 -10.42 -3.33 -4.52
CA ARG A 418 -10.07 -3.69 -3.13
C ARG A 418 -9.39 -2.53 -2.42
N GLU A 419 -8.26 -2.08 -2.94
CA GLU A 419 -7.41 -1.05 -2.37
C GLU A 419 -6.67 -0.32 -3.48
N PRO A 420 -7.35 0.62 -4.18
CA PRO A 420 -6.74 1.46 -5.19
C PRO A 420 -5.76 2.44 -4.52
N TRP A 421 -4.48 2.04 -4.43
CA TRP A 421 -3.47 2.72 -3.63
C TRP A 421 -2.96 3.98 -4.33
N ARG A 422 -2.39 3.85 -5.52
CA ARG A 422 -2.02 4.98 -6.39
C ARG A 422 -2.70 4.87 -7.74
N PHE A 423 -3.07 6.03 -8.26
CA PHE A 423 -3.50 6.18 -9.63
C PHE A 423 -2.90 7.43 -10.25
N SER A 424 -2.83 7.45 -11.57
CA SER A 424 -2.36 8.60 -12.34
C SER A 424 -3.13 8.70 -13.65
N PHE A 425 -3.15 9.90 -14.21
CA PHE A 425 -3.59 10.13 -15.58
C PHE A 425 -2.35 10.20 -16.47
N ASP A 426 -2.37 9.51 -17.59
CA ASP A 426 -1.38 9.76 -18.65
C ASP A 426 -1.60 11.17 -19.19
N SER A 427 -0.58 12.02 -19.08
CA SER A 427 -0.66 13.43 -19.46
C SER A 427 -0.91 13.64 -20.96
N LEU A 428 -0.66 12.64 -21.80
CA LEU A 428 -0.89 12.72 -23.23
C LEU A 428 -2.28 12.20 -23.65
N THR A 429 -2.71 11.05 -23.13
CA THR A 429 -3.93 10.36 -23.57
C THR A 429 -5.14 10.65 -22.67
N GLY A 430 -4.90 11.03 -21.41
CA GLY A 430 -5.94 11.16 -20.39
C GLY A 430 -6.40 9.83 -19.80
N ASP A 431 -5.74 8.71 -20.12
CA ASP A 431 -6.07 7.40 -19.58
C ASP A 431 -5.81 7.34 -18.06
N LEU A 432 -6.76 6.77 -17.31
CA LEU A 432 -6.67 6.60 -15.86
C LEU A 432 -6.06 5.23 -15.53
N TRP A 433 -4.85 5.24 -15.00
CA TRP A 433 -4.12 4.05 -14.55
C TRP A 433 -4.22 3.88 -13.05
N VAL A 434 -4.55 2.68 -12.57
CA VAL A 434 -4.73 2.39 -11.13
C VAL A 434 -3.97 1.13 -10.75
N GLY A 435 -3.14 1.21 -9.70
CA GLY A 435 -2.66 0.03 -8.98
C GLY A 435 -3.67 -0.34 -7.89
N ASP A 436 -4.25 -1.53 -7.98
CA ASP A 436 -5.22 -2.05 -7.01
C ASP A 436 -4.60 -3.22 -6.24
N VAL A 437 -4.35 -3.01 -4.94
CA VAL A 437 -3.71 -4.01 -4.08
C VAL A 437 -4.69 -5.15 -3.85
N GLY A 438 -4.31 -6.35 -4.26
CA GLY A 438 -5.11 -7.54 -4.09
C GLY A 438 -4.87 -8.22 -2.74
N GLN A 439 -5.26 -9.49 -2.61
CA GLN A 439 -5.33 -10.14 -1.32
C GLN A 439 -4.72 -11.53 -1.24
N VAL A 440 -5.20 -12.46 -2.06
CA VAL A 440 -4.87 -13.88 -1.98
C VAL A 440 -4.19 -14.32 -3.26
N LYS A 441 -4.80 -14.01 -4.42
CA LYS A 441 -4.37 -14.57 -5.69
C LYS A 441 -3.48 -13.64 -6.48
N TYR A 442 -3.90 -12.39 -6.66
CA TYR A 442 -3.25 -11.49 -7.61
C TYR A 442 -3.12 -10.08 -7.06
N GLU A 443 -2.14 -9.35 -7.57
CA GLU A 443 -2.08 -7.89 -7.55
C GLU A 443 -2.45 -7.36 -8.94
N GLU A 444 -3.04 -6.15 -9.03
CA GLU A 444 -3.71 -5.70 -10.25
C GLU A 444 -3.26 -4.30 -10.73
N VAL A 445 -3.04 -4.15 -12.05
CA VAL A 445 -2.95 -2.86 -12.72
C VAL A 445 -4.14 -2.71 -13.67
N CYS A 446 -4.92 -1.66 -13.46
CA CYS A 446 -6.18 -1.39 -14.15
C CYS A 446 -6.08 -0.13 -15.02
N LEU A 447 -6.66 -0.20 -16.21
CA LEU A 447 -6.96 0.97 -17.04
C LEU A 447 -8.46 1.28 -16.90
N VAL A 448 -8.78 2.29 -16.10
CA VAL A 448 -10.14 2.52 -15.59
C VAL A 448 -10.92 3.44 -16.50
N GLN A 449 -12.12 3.01 -16.90
CA GLN A 449 -13.05 3.78 -17.69
C GLN A 449 -14.36 4.04 -16.95
N LYS A 450 -15.12 4.99 -17.49
CA LYS A 450 -16.39 5.47 -16.97
C LYS A 450 -17.37 4.33 -16.66
N GLY A 451 -17.77 4.21 -15.39
CA GLY A 451 -18.83 3.31 -14.93
C GLY A 451 -18.44 1.84 -14.84
N GLN A 452 -17.15 1.51 -15.00
CA GLN A 452 -16.68 0.14 -14.90
C GLN A 452 -16.81 -0.40 -13.46
N ASN A 453 -16.99 -1.72 -13.39
CA ASN A 453 -16.98 -2.49 -12.16
C ASN A 453 -15.81 -3.48 -12.24
N HIS A 454 -14.75 -3.26 -11.47
CA HIS A 454 -13.50 -4.05 -11.48
C HIS A 454 -13.60 -5.37 -10.70
N GLY A 455 -14.78 -5.69 -10.18
CA GLY A 455 -15.13 -7.06 -9.81
C GLY A 455 -14.79 -7.48 -8.41
N TRP A 456 -13.94 -6.77 -7.64
CA TRP A 456 -13.71 -7.15 -6.24
C TRP A 456 -15.02 -7.07 -5.43
N ASN A 457 -15.38 -8.05 -4.59
CA ASN A 457 -14.71 -9.33 -4.30
C ASN A 457 -15.33 -10.53 -5.05
N VAL A 458 -16.04 -10.31 -6.15
CA VAL A 458 -16.53 -11.38 -7.03
C VAL A 458 -15.38 -12.01 -7.82
N TYR A 459 -14.45 -11.18 -8.28
CA TYR A 459 -13.23 -11.56 -8.97
C TYR A 459 -12.01 -10.99 -8.25
N GLU A 460 -10.89 -11.69 -8.39
CA GLU A 460 -9.55 -11.21 -8.03
C GLU A 460 -8.64 -11.57 -9.21
N GLY A 461 -8.07 -10.57 -9.86
CA GLY A 461 -7.44 -10.69 -11.16
C GLY A 461 -8.40 -11.27 -12.21
N PHE A 462 -8.01 -12.39 -12.81
CA PHE A 462 -8.82 -13.10 -13.81
C PHE A 462 -9.64 -14.25 -13.23
N ASP A 463 -9.51 -14.52 -11.92
CA ASP A 463 -10.13 -15.68 -11.29
C ASP A 463 -11.36 -15.28 -10.46
N GLY A 464 -12.38 -16.14 -10.47
CA GLY A 464 -13.49 -16.01 -9.52
C GLY A 464 -12.98 -16.09 -8.09
N PHE A 465 -13.46 -15.19 -7.23
CA PHE A 465 -13.11 -15.12 -5.81
C PHE A 465 -14.30 -15.50 -4.92
N SER A 466 -15.45 -14.85 -5.11
CA SER A 466 -16.65 -15.10 -4.30
C SER A 466 -17.94 -15.01 -5.12
N GLU A 467 -18.86 -15.96 -4.91
CA GLU A 467 -20.18 -15.92 -5.52
C GLU A 467 -21.19 -15.08 -4.70
N LYS A 468 -20.82 -14.65 -3.49
CA LYS A 468 -21.76 -14.03 -2.52
C LYS A 468 -22.40 -12.75 -3.04
N TYR A 469 -21.63 -11.91 -3.74
CA TYR A 469 -22.06 -10.60 -4.25
C TYR A 469 -22.19 -10.57 -5.77
N ARG A 470 -22.10 -11.74 -6.41
CA ARG A 470 -22.21 -11.85 -7.86
C ARG A 470 -23.63 -11.52 -8.29
N ARG A 471 -23.76 -10.55 -9.20
CA ARG A 471 -25.04 -10.13 -9.77
C ARG A 471 -25.18 -10.71 -11.17
N ARG A 472 -26.31 -11.39 -11.43
CA ARG A 472 -26.57 -12.00 -12.74
C ARG A 472 -26.68 -10.91 -13.81
N GLY A 473 -25.89 -11.04 -14.87
CA GLY A 473 -25.89 -10.10 -15.99
C GLY A 473 -25.11 -8.81 -15.75
N GLU A 474 -24.46 -8.67 -14.59
CA GLU A 474 -23.49 -7.60 -14.36
C GLU A 474 -22.24 -7.85 -15.21
N ALA A 475 -21.72 -6.80 -15.84
CA ALA A 475 -20.43 -6.83 -16.50
C ALA A 475 -19.33 -6.49 -15.48
N TYR A 476 -18.33 -7.37 -15.39
CA TYR A 476 -17.13 -7.18 -14.60
C TYR A 476 -15.96 -6.92 -15.54
N THR A 477 -15.12 -5.94 -15.19
CA THR A 477 -14.00 -5.48 -16.02
C THR A 477 -12.73 -6.12 -15.49
N ASN A 478 -12.02 -6.82 -16.36
CA ASN A 478 -10.72 -7.41 -16.01
C ASN A 478 -9.66 -6.29 -15.84
N PRO A 479 -8.66 -6.50 -14.98
CA PRO A 479 -7.48 -5.66 -14.99
C PRO A 479 -6.72 -5.82 -16.31
N LEU A 480 -5.91 -4.81 -16.66
CA LEU A 480 -4.99 -4.89 -17.79
C LEU A 480 -3.86 -5.90 -17.50
N LEU A 481 -3.47 -6.00 -16.23
CA LEU A 481 -2.45 -6.88 -15.72
C LEU A 481 -2.88 -7.46 -14.37
N ALA A 482 -2.78 -8.77 -14.20
CA ALA A 482 -2.84 -9.39 -12.87
C ALA A 482 -1.67 -10.35 -12.68
N TYR A 483 -0.93 -10.20 -11.59
CA TYR A 483 0.24 -11.02 -11.30
C TYR A 483 0.11 -11.74 -9.97
N PRO A 484 0.53 -13.02 -9.90
CA PRO A 484 0.29 -13.83 -8.72
C PRO A 484 1.03 -13.27 -7.52
N ARG A 485 0.45 -13.45 -6.32
CA ARG A 485 1.05 -12.91 -5.10
C ARG A 485 2.38 -13.54 -4.66
N SER A 486 2.84 -14.57 -5.37
CA SER A 486 4.22 -15.08 -5.26
C SER A 486 5.25 -14.13 -5.90
N MET A 487 4.83 -13.26 -6.83
CA MET A 487 5.71 -12.34 -7.56
C MET A 487 5.77 -10.93 -6.97
N GLY A 488 4.79 -10.57 -6.15
CA GLY A 488 4.69 -9.32 -5.40
C GLY A 488 3.41 -9.34 -4.56
N VAL A 489 3.26 -8.42 -3.60
CA VAL A 489 2.17 -8.52 -2.59
C VAL A 489 1.43 -7.22 -2.35
N SER A 490 1.91 -6.13 -2.93
CA SER A 490 1.28 -4.84 -2.77
C SER A 490 1.70 -3.96 -3.92
N VAL A 491 0.93 -4.03 -5.01
CA VAL A 491 1.16 -3.17 -6.18
C VAL A 491 1.05 -1.71 -5.76
N THR A 492 2.09 -0.93 -6.05
CA THR A 492 2.10 0.48 -5.69
C THR A 492 1.29 1.31 -6.69
N GLY A 493 1.28 0.91 -7.97
CA GLY A 493 0.90 1.79 -9.08
C GLY A 493 2.09 2.64 -9.56
N GLY A 494 1.84 3.61 -10.42
CA GLY A 494 2.91 4.34 -11.12
C GLY A 494 2.41 5.36 -12.15
N TYR A 495 3.26 5.70 -13.12
CA TYR A 495 3.03 6.75 -14.13
C TYR A 495 3.44 6.30 -15.53
N VAL A 496 2.73 6.77 -16.56
CA VAL A 496 3.21 6.66 -17.94
C VAL A 496 4.38 7.63 -18.14
N TYR A 497 5.52 7.12 -18.60
CA TYR A 497 6.70 7.95 -18.80
C TYR A 497 6.55 8.85 -20.03
N ARG A 498 6.68 10.16 -19.83
CA ARG A 498 6.53 11.20 -20.86
C ARG A 498 7.69 12.21 -20.89
N GLY A 499 8.80 11.92 -20.20
CA GLY A 499 9.92 12.87 -20.05
C GLY A 499 10.78 13.04 -21.29
N ASP A 500 11.17 11.95 -21.96
CA ASP A 500 11.97 11.98 -23.19
C ASP A 500 11.33 11.15 -24.32
N PRO A 501 10.84 11.79 -25.41
CA PRO A 501 10.32 11.09 -26.59
C PRO A 501 11.32 10.16 -27.30
N GLN A 502 12.63 10.28 -27.03
CA GLN A 502 13.66 9.39 -27.59
C GLN A 502 13.94 8.17 -26.71
N SER A 503 13.47 8.15 -25.46
CA SER A 503 13.62 7.00 -24.58
C SER A 503 12.79 5.81 -25.06
N SER A 504 13.34 4.60 -24.92
CA SER A 504 12.61 3.34 -25.14
C SER A 504 11.45 3.13 -24.16
N TYR A 505 11.42 3.88 -23.05
CA TYR A 505 10.33 3.82 -22.08
C TYR A 505 9.22 4.84 -22.35
N TYR A 506 9.36 5.74 -23.34
CA TYR A 506 8.33 6.73 -23.63
C TYR A 506 6.99 6.08 -23.95
N GLY A 507 5.94 6.45 -23.22
CA GLY A 507 4.60 5.88 -23.34
C GLY A 507 4.40 4.53 -22.65
N ARG A 508 5.41 4.00 -21.95
CA ARG A 508 5.26 2.82 -21.08
C ARG A 508 4.82 3.25 -19.69
N TYR A 509 3.97 2.43 -19.06
CA TYR A 509 3.56 2.60 -17.68
C TYR A 509 4.64 2.03 -16.75
N ILE A 510 5.29 2.91 -15.99
CA ILE A 510 6.33 2.56 -15.03
C ILE A 510 5.69 2.45 -13.66
N PHE A 511 5.74 1.26 -13.06
CA PHE A 511 5.12 0.97 -11.77
C PHE A 511 6.00 0.06 -10.92
N GLY A 512 5.62 -0.12 -9.66
CA GLY A 512 6.35 -0.99 -8.75
C GLY A 512 5.43 -1.74 -7.80
N ASP A 513 6.06 -2.58 -6.99
CA ASP A 513 5.43 -3.35 -5.92
C ASP A 513 6.20 -3.12 -4.63
N TYR A 514 5.48 -2.82 -3.55
CA TYR A 514 6.04 -2.40 -2.27
C TYR A 514 6.95 -3.48 -1.68
N GLU A 515 6.48 -4.75 -1.61
CA GLU A 515 7.19 -5.86 -0.97
C GLU A 515 8.37 -6.38 -1.79
N SER A 516 8.13 -6.68 -3.07
CA SER A 516 9.17 -7.24 -3.93
C SER A 516 10.21 -6.20 -4.33
N ARG A 517 9.87 -4.90 -4.21
CA ARG A 517 10.66 -3.74 -4.65
C ARG A 517 10.94 -3.73 -6.15
N ARG A 518 10.31 -4.61 -6.93
CA ARG A 518 10.54 -4.68 -8.38
C ARG A 518 9.90 -3.48 -9.06
N ILE A 519 10.59 -2.99 -10.08
CA ILE A 519 10.15 -1.89 -10.94
C ILE A 519 9.90 -2.48 -12.33
N TRP A 520 8.77 -2.12 -12.90
CA TRP A 520 8.26 -2.69 -14.14
C TRP A 520 7.95 -1.61 -15.16
N ALA A 521 8.21 -1.89 -16.44
CA ALA A 521 7.68 -1.13 -17.56
C ALA A 521 6.65 -1.97 -18.32
N LEU A 522 5.42 -1.48 -18.38
CA LEU A 522 4.31 -2.10 -19.09
C LEU A 522 3.99 -1.32 -20.37
N GLN A 523 3.75 -2.04 -21.45
CA GLN A 523 3.22 -1.49 -22.69
C GLN A 523 1.85 -2.11 -23.02
N GLN A 524 0.92 -1.27 -23.46
CA GLN A 524 -0.38 -1.69 -23.93
C GLN A 524 -0.74 -1.03 -25.27
N VAL A 525 -1.58 -1.68 -26.06
CA VAL A 525 -2.24 -1.13 -27.25
C VAL A 525 -3.71 -1.53 -27.20
N ASP A 526 -4.62 -0.58 -27.40
CA ASP A 526 -6.08 -0.81 -27.40
C ASP A 526 -6.60 -1.56 -26.16
N ASN A 527 -6.03 -1.25 -24.98
CA ASN A 527 -6.30 -1.88 -23.69
C ASN A 527 -5.89 -3.35 -23.60
N GLU A 528 -4.98 -3.80 -24.47
CA GLU A 528 -4.37 -5.12 -24.41
C GLU A 528 -2.91 -5.02 -24.01
N LEU A 529 -2.49 -5.88 -23.08
CA LEU A 529 -1.10 -5.99 -22.64
C LEU A 529 -0.22 -6.50 -23.79
N VAL A 530 0.79 -5.71 -24.17
CA VAL A 530 1.73 -6.05 -25.25
C VAL A 530 3.05 -6.58 -24.70
N SER A 531 3.63 -5.91 -23.71
CA SER A 531 4.89 -6.32 -23.12
C SER A 531 4.99 -5.93 -21.65
N LEU A 532 5.73 -6.72 -20.89
CA LEU A 532 6.09 -6.44 -19.51
C LEU A 532 7.58 -6.68 -19.32
N GLU A 533 8.26 -5.67 -18.78
CA GLU A 533 9.70 -5.69 -18.56
C GLU A 533 10.03 -5.39 -17.09
N GLU A 534 10.80 -6.27 -16.44
CA GLU A 534 11.44 -6.00 -15.14
C GLU A 534 12.62 -5.07 -15.41
N ILE A 535 12.46 -3.79 -15.09
CA ILE A 535 13.46 -2.76 -15.40
C ILE A 535 14.38 -2.47 -14.22
N GLY A 536 14.10 -2.99 -13.03
CA GLY A 536 15.01 -2.85 -11.88
C GLY A 536 14.40 -3.28 -10.55
N THR A 537 15.12 -3.00 -9.47
CA THR A 537 14.67 -3.23 -8.11
C THR A 537 15.11 -2.07 -7.24
N SER A 538 14.19 -1.50 -6.48
CA SER A 538 14.47 -0.42 -5.53
C SER A 538 15.25 -0.96 -4.32
N PRO A 539 16.21 -0.19 -3.76
CA PRO A 539 16.86 -0.56 -2.50
C PRO A 539 15.89 -0.52 -1.30
N GLU A 540 14.82 0.27 -1.41
CA GLU A 540 13.82 0.57 -0.37
C GLU A 540 12.41 0.11 -0.83
N HIS A 541 11.49 -0.13 0.10
CA HIS A 541 10.11 -0.50 -0.23
C HIS A 541 9.40 0.63 -0.97
N ILE A 542 8.73 0.31 -2.07
CA ILE A 542 8.19 1.31 -2.99
C ILE A 542 6.83 1.82 -2.49
N ALA A 543 6.83 2.95 -1.77
CA ALA A 543 5.59 3.52 -1.20
C ALA A 543 4.76 4.30 -2.23
N SER A 544 5.40 4.96 -3.19
CA SER A 544 4.73 5.76 -4.22
C SER A 544 5.68 6.07 -5.38
N PHE A 545 5.10 6.62 -6.45
CA PHE A 545 5.80 7.37 -7.47
C PHE A 545 5.26 8.81 -7.53
N GLY A 546 5.94 9.67 -8.29
CA GLY A 546 5.47 10.99 -8.69
C GLY A 546 6.22 11.48 -9.93
N VAL A 547 5.79 12.60 -10.50
CA VAL A 547 6.42 13.24 -11.67
C VAL A 547 6.63 14.73 -11.45
N ASP A 548 7.67 15.29 -12.05
CA ASP A 548 7.82 16.73 -12.23
C ASP A 548 7.19 17.22 -13.54
N ALA A 549 7.21 18.54 -13.76
CA ALA A 549 6.72 19.16 -15.00
C ALA A 549 7.53 18.78 -16.24
N ALA A 550 8.76 18.27 -16.09
CA ALA A 550 9.59 17.78 -17.19
C ALA A 550 9.29 16.30 -17.53
N GLY A 551 8.47 15.61 -16.72
CA GLY A 551 8.13 14.22 -16.92
C GLY A 551 9.16 13.23 -16.36
N HIS A 552 10.12 13.68 -15.55
CA HIS A 552 10.98 12.79 -14.78
C HIS A 552 10.15 12.06 -13.72
N ILE A 553 10.38 10.77 -13.56
CA ILE A 553 9.69 9.95 -12.56
C ILE A 553 10.54 9.87 -11.30
N TYR A 554 9.90 10.13 -10.15
CA TYR A 554 10.45 9.93 -8.83
C TYR A 554 9.81 8.71 -8.17
N LEU A 555 10.62 7.95 -7.42
CA LEU A 555 10.22 6.82 -6.59
C LEU A 555 10.41 7.18 -5.12
N VAL A 556 9.41 6.88 -4.30
CA VAL A 556 9.44 7.11 -2.85
C VAL A 556 9.74 5.79 -2.15
N GLY A 557 10.94 5.70 -1.57
CA GLY A 557 11.35 4.61 -0.68
C GLY A 557 10.79 4.83 0.73
N TYR A 558 10.11 3.81 1.27
CA TYR A 558 9.45 3.89 2.57
C TYR A 558 10.43 4.04 3.73
N GLU A 559 11.69 3.63 3.56
CA GLU A 559 12.79 3.84 4.49
C GLU A 559 13.45 5.23 4.38
N GLY A 560 12.81 6.15 3.65
CA GLY A 560 13.04 7.58 3.75
C GLY A 560 13.80 8.21 2.60
N THR A 561 14.18 7.46 1.57
CA THR A 561 14.90 8.00 0.42
C THR A 561 13.97 8.21 -0.77
N VAL A 562 14.06 9.38 -1.40
CA VAL A 562 13.41 9.64 -2.70
C VAL A 562 14.45 9.54 -3.80
N PHE A 563 14.13 8.78 -4.86
CA PHE A 563 14.99 8.52 -6.01
C PHE A 563 14.39 9.12 -7.27
N GLN A 564 15.22 9.65 -8.16
CA GLN A 564 14.86 9.90 -9.55
C GLN A 564 15.28 8.69 -10.39
N LEU A 565 14.44 8.25 -11.32
CA LEU A 565 14.74 7.15 -12.24
C LEU A 565 15.44 7.68 -13.50
N GLY A 566 16.50 6.99 -13.94
CA GLY A 566 17.16 7.22 -15.23
C GLY A 566 16.48 6.44 -16.36
N LEU A 567 15.45 7.05 -16.97
CA LEU A 567 14.57 6.47 -18.00
C LEU A 567 14.79 7.09 -19.39
#